data_AF-A0A498SV20-F1
#
_entry.id   AF-A0A498SV20-F1
#
_cell.length_a   1.000
_cell.length_b   1.000
_cell.length_c   1.000
_cell.angle_alpha   90.00
_cell.angle_beta   90.00
_cell.angle_gamma   90.00
#
_symmetry.space_group_name_H-M   'P 1'
#
loop_
_entity.id
_entity.type
_entity.pdbx_description
1 polymer ?
#
loop_
_entity_poly.entity_id
_entity_poly.type
_entity_poly.pdbx_seq_one_letter_code
_entity_poly.pdbx_strand_id
1 'polypeptide(L)'
;IATNGVVPDGGPYYMISRNLGPELGGAVGILFYLGTTVAASMYVTGAVEILILYLIPGAKIFDNIYNCFRLLGTGLLLILGLIVLAGVKVVNKFALPVVLVVLTCILCTFIGAFLKYHGSNDLKFCMVGDRPVDLVSFFEQYKYVPNCTANGLEPLFCKMKNDSISCDAYYKRMVKIQNWKKNGRPAIREEIAIPGIASGVFFDNLWSKYLQPRDILTKEKFAHEKSDQNNDEGFYIYINQATSFMILIGVFFPSATGIMAGSNRSGNLKDASRSIPLGTLGAQITTTIVYLSGVILFGASVSEMFIRDKFGQSAMSKLAIAELAVPHPTVILVGCFLSTVGAGMQSLTGAPRLLQAIATDDVIPFLSRFQRMDSRGEPILAILLTLFICECGILIAVIENITALITQFFLMCYLGVNTACALQSILRAPGWRPLFRYFHWSLSLLGSILCIAVMFISAWHYALVAIIIGVAVYKYIEYAGAEKEWGDGLRGLKLSAARFALLNVENRPQHTKNWRPQLLVIAPDSKESENGLFAFVSQLKAGKGLILIAKCIEGNFIKHADAVETARNVSCNLMKFT
;
A
#
# COMPACT_ATOMS: atom_id res chain seq x y z
N ILE A 1 -16.88 5.44 -9.38
CA ILE A 1 -17.23 5.93 -8.02
C ILE A 1 -17.33 7.46 -7.99
N ALA A 2 -16.25 8.23 -8.21
CA ALA A 2 -16.29 9.70 -8.09
C ALA A 2 -17.31 10.43 -8.99
N THR A 3 -17.69 9.82 -10.11
CA THR A 3 -18.69 10.35 -11.05
C THR A 3 -20.10 9.77 -10.83
N ASN A 4 -20.30 8.97 -9.77
CA ASN A 4 -21.60 8.40 -9.43
C ASN A 4 -22.26 9.25 -8.35
N GLY A 5 -23.14 10.17 -8.77
CA GLY A 5 -23.86 11.07 -7.87
C GLY A 5 -22.99 12.23 -7.34
N VAL A 6 -23.48 12.87 -6.27
CA VAL A 6 -22.79 13.98 -5.60
C VAL A 6 -21.69 13.41 -4.71
N VAL A 7 -20.47 13.94 -4.83
CA VAL A 7 -19.34 13.53 -4.00
C VAL A 7 -19.44 14.21 -2.63
N PRO A 8 -19.59 13.46 -1.53
CA PRO A 8 -19.70 14.05 -0.20
C PRO A 8 -18.33 14.45 0.39
N ASP A 9 -18.38 15.36 1.35
CA ASP A 9 -17.23 15.79 2.15
C ASP A 9 -16.87 14.70 3.15
N GLY A 10 -15.80 13.94 2.88
CA GLY A 10 -15.41 12.82 3.73
C GLY A 10 -14.27 11.93 3.23
N GLY A 11 -13.73 12.20 2.04
CA GLY A 11 -12.59 11.45 1.52
C GLY A 11 -12.96 10.10 0.88
N PRO A 12 -11.97 9.22 0.64
CA PRO A 12 -12.16 7.97 -0.10
C PRO A 12 -13.11 7.01 0.60
N TYR A 13 -13.07 6.93 1.94
CA TYR A 13 -13.95 6.02 2.67
C TYR A 13 -15.42 6.41 2.51
N TYR A 14 -15.78 7.69 2.63
CA TYR A 14 -17.16 8.14 2.37
C TYR A 14 -17.57 7.88 0.92
N MET A 15 -16.67 8.14 -0.04
CA MET A 15 -16.95 7.84 -1.45
C MET A 15 -17.20 6.35 -1.70
N ILE A 16 -16.48 5.46 -1.00
CA ILE A 16 -16.60 4.01 -1.15
C ILE A 16 -17.86 3.51 -0.42
N SER A 17 -18.00 3.78 0.88
CA SER A 17 -19.07 3.27 1.73
C SER A 17 -20.47 3.69 1.27
N ARG A 18 -20.65 4.93 0.79
CA ARG A 18 -21.94 5.42 0.27
C ARG A 18 -22.35 4.76 -1.04
N ASN A 19 -21.38 4.25 -1.80
CA ASN A 19 -21.66 3.52 -3.04
C ASN A 19 -21.80 2.02 -2.79
N LEU A 20 -20.99 1.42 -1.91
CA LEU A 20 -20.85 -0.02 -1.75
C LEU A 20 -21.72 -0.65 -0.65
N GLY A 21 -22.30 0.16 0.22
CA GLY A 21 -22.98 -0.31 1.43
C GLY A 21 -22.06 -0.28 2.66
N PRO A 22 -22.64 -0.32 3.86
CA PRO A 22 -21.90 -0.17 5.12
C PRO A 22 -20.95 -1.34 5.41
N GLU A 23 -21.30 -2.57 5.04
CA GLU A 23 -20.52 -3.77 5.35
C GLU A 23 -19.22 -3.82 4.56
N LEU A 24 -19.32 -3.67 3.23
CA LEU A 24 -18.15 -3.68 2.36
C LEU A 24 -17.34 -2.38 2.50
N GLY A 25 -18.02 -1.24 2.66
CA GLY A 25 -17.39 0.06 2.89
C GLY A 25 -16.57 0.10 4.18
N GLY A 26 -17.11 -0.42 5.29
CA GLY A 26 -16.42 -0.48 6.58
C GLY A 26 -15.22 -1.43 6.57
N ALA A 27 -15.37 -2.62 5.97
CA ALA A 27 -14.27 -3.58 5.84
C ALA A 27 -13.10 -3.02 5.01
N VAL A 28 -13.39 -2.44 3.85
CA VAL A 28 -12.37 -1.79 3.00
C VAL A 28 -11.76 -0.57 3.70
N GLY A 29 -12.57 0.21 4.42
CA GLY A 29 -12.12 1.37 5.20
C GLY A 29 -11.09 0.99 6.28
N ILE A 30 -11.34 -0.08 7.04
CA ILE A 30 -10.41 -0.55 8.09
C ILE A 30 -9.12 -1.07 7.48
N LEU A 31 -9.19 -1.85 6.40
CA LEU A 31 -7.98 -2.34 5.73
C LEU A 31 -7.16 -1.18 5.16
N PHE A 32 -7.81 -0.15 4.64
CA PHE A 32 -7.14 1.06 4.16
C PHE A 32 -6.50 1.85 5.32
N TYR A 33 -7.15 1.89 6.49
CA TYR A 33 -6.59 2.46 7.72
C TYR A 33 -5.33 1.70 8.19
N LEU A 34 -5.40 0.37 8.25
CA LEU A 34 -4.25 -0.44 8.63
C LEU A 34 -3.11 -0.29 7.61
N GLY A 35 -3.41 -0.34 6.31
CA GLY A 35 -2.41 -0.15 5.24
C GLY A 35 -1.71 1.21 5.32
N THR A 36 -2.46 2.30 5.52
CA THR A 36 -1.88 3.65 5.64
C THR A 36 -1.09 3.84 6.93
N THR A 37 -1.52 3.22 8.04
CA THR A 37 -0.80 3.27 9.32
C THR A 37 0.52 2.50 9.25
N VAL A 38 0.52 1.30 8.68
CA VAL A 38 1.76 0.52 8.50
C VAL A 38 2.67 1.20 7.45
N ALA A 39 2.11 1.85 6.42
CA ALA A 39 2.91 2.65 5.49
C ALA A 39 3.68 3.79 6.18
N ALA A 40 3.08 4.44 7.19
CA ALA A 40 3.80 5.43 7.98
C ALA A 40 5.05 4.83 8.65
N SER A 41 4.95 3.62 9.21
CA SER A 41 6.09 2.94 9.84
C SER A 41 7.20 2.61 8.83
N MET A 42 6.83 2.23 7.60
CA MET A 42 7.78 1.99 6.50
C MET A 42 8.51 3.28 6.13
N TYR A 43 7.80 4.40 5.99
CA TYR A 43 8.43 5.68 5.63
C TYR A 43 9.35 6.20 6.73
N VAL A 44 8.97 6.07 8.00
CA VAL A 44 9.82 6.46 9.15
C VAL A 44 11.09 5.60 9.20
N THR A 45 10.95 4.27 9.04
CA THR A 45 12.10 3.37 9.05
C THR A 45 13.03 3.64 7.86
N GLY A 46 12.47 3.90 6.67
CA GLY A 46 13.26 4.28 5.49
C GLY A 46 14.00 5.62 5.64
N ALA A 47 13.40 6.60 6.33
CA ALA A 47 14.08 7.86 6.64
C ALA A 47 15.28 7.65 7.57
N VAL A 48 15.13 6.76 8.56
CA VAL A 48 16.22 6.39 9.49
C VAL A 48 17.32 5.59 8.81
N GLU A 49 16.98 4.69 7.88
CA GLU A 49 17.96 4.00 7.04
C GLU A 49 18.82 5.00 6.27
N ILE A 50 18.19 5.99 5.62
CA ILE A 50 18.92 7.04 4.89
C ILE A 50 19.82 7.86 5.82
N LEU A 51 19.30 8.21 7.00
CA LEU A 51 20.02 9.01 7.98
C LEU A 51 21.29 8.32 8.48
N ILE A 52 21.20 7.05 8.88
CA ILE A 52 22.31 6.30 9.49
C ILE A 52 23.31 5.83 8.43
N LEU A 53 22.84 5.36 7.27
CA LEU A 53 23.74 4.78 6.28
C LEU A 53 24.48 5.83 5.44
N TYR A 54 23.82 6.96 5.12
CA TYR A 54 24.35 7.89 4.13
C TYR A 54 24.59 9.30 4.65
N LEU A 55 23.81 9.78 5.62
CA LEU A 55 23.89 11.18 6.06
C LEU A 55 24.86 11.36 7.24
N ILE A 56 24.68 10.57 8.30
CA ILE A 56 25.45 10.65 9.54
C ILE A 56 25.82 9.22 10.01
N PRO A 57 26.84 8.59 9.39
CA PRO A 57 27.28 7.24 9.78
C PRO A 57 27.84 7.17 11.20
N GLY A 58 28.29 8.29 11.76
CA GLY A 58 28.70 8.39 13.17
C GLY A 58 27.55 8.32 14.18
N ALA A 59 26.28 8.35 13.73
CA ALA A 59 25.11 8.22 14.60
C ALA A 59 24.78 6.75 14.97
N LYS A 60 25.58 5.78 14.51
CA LYS A 60 25.46 4.36 14.92
C LYS A 60 25.80 4.24 16.41
N ILE A 61 24.80 4.00 17.25
CA ILE A 61 24.97 3.85 18.71
C ILE A 61 25.25 2.39 19.09
N PHE A 62 24.64 1.44 18.37
CA PHE A 62 24.78 0.00 18.59
C PHE A 62 25.42 -0.69 17.40
N ASP A 63 26.19 -1.75 17.66
CA ASP A 63 26.78 -2.61 16.63
C ASP A 63 25.69 -3.30 15.79
N ASN A 64 24.55 -3.61 16.40
CA ASN A 64 23.42 -4.18 15.67
C ASN A 64 22.57 -3.08 15.01
N ILE A 65 22.63 -3.01 13.69
CA ILE A 65 21.92 -2.03 12.85
C ILE A 65 20.40 -2.02 13.11
N TYR A 66 19.79 -3.18 13.39
CA TYR A 66 18.35 -3.27 13.65
C TYR A 66 17.93 -2.58 14.94
N ASN A 67 18.77 -2.62 15.98
CA ASN A 67 18.49 -1.91 17.22
C ASN A 67 18.62 -0.39 17.06
N CYS A 68 19.55 0.05 16.20
CA CYS A 68 19.65 1.46 15.81
C CYS A 68 18.38 1.92 15.05
N PHE A 69 17.87 1.10 14.12
CA PHE A 69 16.62 1.39 13.40
C PHE A 69 15.43 1.53 14.35
N ARG A 70 15.34 0.67 15.37
CA ARG A 70 14.31 0.78 16.41
C ARG A 70 14.43 2.09 17.17
N LEU A 71 15.56 2.36 17.82
CA LEU A 71 15.72 3.53 18.68
C LEU A 71 15.54 4.87 17.94
N LEU A 72 16.17 5.01 16.77
CA LEU A 72 16.06 6.24 15.98
C LEU A 72 14.70 6.34 15.28
N GLY A 73 14.08 5.21 14.93
CA GLY A 73 12.72 5.13 14.40
C GLY A 73 11.68 5.61 15.41
N THR A 74 11.75 5.13 16.66
CA THR A 74 10.84 5.57 17.72
C THR A 74 11.03 7.06 18.04
N GLY A 75 12.27 7.53 18.09
CA GLY A 75 12.59 8.96 18.27
C GLY A 75 12.00 9.83 17.16
N LEU A 76 12.17 9.43 15.88
CA LEU A 76 11.61 10.14 14.74
C LEU A 76 10.08 10.10 14.73
N LEU A 77 9.46 8.95 15.06
CA LEU A 77 8.01 8.80 15.15
C LEU A 77 7.42 9.74 16.21
N LEU A 78 8.06 9.88 17.37
CA LEU A 78 7.62 10.81 18.42
C LEU A 78 7.67 12.27 17.93
N ILE A 79 8.74 12.67 17.24
CA ILE A 79 8.84 14.02 16.66
C ILE A 79 7.73 14.27 15.64
N LEU A 80 7.50 13.33 14.73
CA LEU A 80 6.42 13.45 13.74
C LEU A 80 5.04 13.43 14.40
N GLY A 81 4.85 12.61 15.43
CA GLY A 81 3.62 12.58 16.23
C GLY A 81 3.32 13.93 16.88
N LEU A 82 4.32 14.59 17.47
CA LEU A 82 4.18 15.94 18.05
C LEU A 82 3.80 16.98 16.99
N ILE A 83 4.42 16.93 15.80
CA ILE A 83 4.08 17.82 14.68
C ILE A 83 2.64 17.60 14.22
N VAL A 84 2.20 16.35 14.13
CA VAL A 84 0.83 16.00 13.75
C VAL A 84 -0.18 16.46 14.80
N LEU A 85 0.14 16.32 16.08
CA LEU A 85 -0.69 16.82 17.20
C LEU A 85 -0.79 18.36 17.23
N ALA A 86 0.21 19.08 16.70
CA ALA A 86 0.13 20.53 16.55
C ALA A 86 -0.93 20.98 15.51
N GLY A 87 -1.35 20.08 14.62
CA GLY A 87 -2.50 20.22 13.73
C GLY A 87 -2.16 20.21 12.24
N VAL A 88 -3.14 19.84 11.41
CA VAL A 88 -2.93 19.61 9.97
C VAL A 88 -2.66 20.88 9.16
N LYS A 89 -3.03 22.05 9.69
CA LYS A 89 -2.63 23.34 9.09
C LYS A 89 -1.10 23.50 9.06
N VAL A 90 -0.40 23.01 10.08
CA VAL A 90 1.07 23.04 10.14
C VAL A 90 1.64 22.06 9.12
N VAL A 91 1.14 20.82 9.11
CA VAL A 91 1.58 19.78 8.16
C VAL A 91 1.39 20.20 6.70
N ASN A 92 0.25 20.80 6.37
CA ASN A 92 -0.02 21.26 5.00
C ASN A 92 0.92 22.37 4.53
N LYS A 93 1.47 23.20 5.44
CA LYS A 93 2.49 24.20 5.06
C LYS A 93 3.80 23.55 4.63
N PHE A 94 4.16 22.41 5.22
CA PHE A 94 5.37 21.66 4.86
C PHE A 94 5.19 20.75 3.63
N ALA A 95 3.95 20.37 3.29
CA ALA A 95 3.68 19.44 2.19
C ALA A 95 4.11 19.97 0.81
N LEU A 96 3.84 21.25 0.49
CA LEU A 96 4.17 21.81 -0.82
C LEU A 96 5.69 21.93 -1.06
N PRO A 97 6.50 22.45 -0.11
CA PRO A 97 7.96 22.40 -0.21
C PRO A 97 8.51 21.00 -0.42
N VAL A 98 7.99 19.99 0.29
CA VAL A 98 8.45 18.59 0.14
C VAL A 98 8.22 18.08 -1.28
N VAL A 99 7.06 18.35 -1.89
CA VAL A 99 6.78 17.97 -3.28
C VAL A 99 7.76 18.61 -4.25
N LEU A 100 8.10 19.89 -4.05
CA LEU A 100 9.11 20.57 -4.88
C LEU A 100 10.49 19.90 -4.75
N VAL A 101 10.90 19.54 -3.53
CA VAL A 101 12.17 18.82 -3.30
C VAL A 101 12.19 17.50 -4.06
N VAL A 102 11.10 16.72 -4.05
CA VAL A 102 11.01 15.45 -4.78
C VAL A 102 11.15 15.68 -6.29
N LEU A 103 10.43 16.66 -6.84
CA LEU A 103 10.50 16.98 -8.26
C LEU A 103 11.91 17.42 -8.67
N THR A 104 12.57 18.25 -7.86
CA THR A 104 13.95 18.66 -8.09
C THR A 104 14.91 17.46 -8.06
N CYS A 105 14.74 16.53 -7.11
CA CYS A 105 15.58 15.32 -7.04
C CYS A 105 15.44 14.43 -8.28
N ILE A 106 14.20 14.24 -8.74
CA ILE A 106 13.94 13.48 -9.98
C ILE A 106 14.62 14.18 -11.16
N LEU A 107 14.42 15.49 -11.33
CA LEU A 107 15.05 16.25 -12.42
C LEU A 107 16.59 16.19 -12.38
N CYS A 108 17.19 16.37 -11.20
CA CYS A 108 18.64 16.28 -11.00
C CYS A 108 19.20 14.90 -11.38
N THR A 109 18.47 13.83 -11.09
CA THR A 109 18.88 12.46 -11.42
C THR A 109 18.80 12.21 -12.93
N PHE A 110 17.71 12.65 -13.57
CA PHE A 110 17.54 12.52 -15.02
C PHE A 110 18.57 13.33 -15.79
N ILE A 111 18.76 14.60 -15.43
CA ILE A 111 19.80 15.45 -16.04
C ILE A 111 21.18 14.84 -15.82
N GLY A 112 21.46 14.33 -14.61
CA GLY A 112 22.72 13.68 -14.29
C GLY A 112 23.03 12.45 -15.14
N ALA A 113 22.01 11.63 -15.47
CA ALA A 113 22.16 10.49 -16.37
C ALA A 113 22.62 10.91 -17.78
N PHE A 114 22.07 12.01 -18.31
CA PHE A 114 22.46 12.52 -19.63
C PHE A 114 23.80 13.26 -19.63
N LEU A 115 24.13 14.00 -18.57
CA LEU A 115 25.42 14.68 -18.46
C LEU A 115 26.58 13.68 -18.29
N LYS A 116 26.37 12.59 -17.56
CA LYS A 116 27.34 11.49 -17.39
C LYS A 116 27.28 10.48 -18.53
N TYR A 117 27.05 10.94 -19.77
CA TYR A 117 26.93 10.08 -20.95
C TYR A 117 28.16 9.19 -21.17
N HIS A 118 29.37 9.74 -20.98
CA HIS A 118 30.65 9.02 -21.09
C HIS A 118 31.12 8.40 -19.77
N GLY A 119 30.25 8.37 -18.74
CA GLY A 119 30.57 7.91 -17.40
C GLY A 119 31.22 8.97 -16.52
N SER A 120 31.48 8.60 -15.27
CA SER A 120 32.22 9.40 -14.30
C SER A 120 33.29 8.53 -13.64
N ASN A 121 34.49 9.08 -13.49
CA ASN A 121 35.63 8.40 -12.84
C ASN A 121 35.65 8.61 -11.33
N ASP A 122 34.67 9.31 -10.77
CA ASP A 122 34.67 9.76 -9.37
C ASP A 122 34.43 8.60 -8.40
N LEU A 123 33.71 7.57 -8.84
CA LEU A 123 33.37 6.40 -8.03
C LEU A 123 33.84 5.11 -8.69
N LYS A 124 34.76 4.43 -8.00
CA LYS A 124 35.29 3.12 -8.38
C LYS A 124 35.15 2.17 -7.22
N PHE A 125 34.98 0.89 -7.53
CA PHE A 125 34.93 -0.19 -6.56
C PHE A 125 35.88 -1.31 -6.96
N CYS A 126 36.29 -2.10 -5.97
CA CYS A 126 37.30 -3.14 -6.17
C CYS A 126 36.68 -4.49 -6.50
N MET A 127 37.20 -5.13 -7.54
CA MET A 127 36.77 -6.45 -8.01
C MET A 127 37.93 -7.44 -7.90
N VAL A 128 37.66 -8.61 -7.30
CA VAL A 128 38.55 -9.77 -7.29
C VAL A 128 37.95 -10.80 -8.25
N GLY A 129 38.48 -10.87 -9.47
CA GLY A 129 37.93 -11.72 -10.52
C GLY A 129 36.53 -11.25 -10.93
N ASP A 130 35.52 -12.03 -10.54
CA ASP A 130 34.09 -11.75 -10.78
C ASP A 130 33.33 -11.38 -9.48
N ARG A 131 34.02 -11.23 -8.34
CA ARG A 131 33.44 -10.93 -7.01
C ARG A 131 33.82 -9.51 -6.55
N PRO A 132 32.86 -8.68 -6.07
CA PRO A 132 33.15 -7.41 -5.45
C PRO A 132 33.58 -7.60 -4.00
N VAL A 133 34.42 -6.69 -3.52
CA VAL A 133 34.95 -6.68 -2.16
C VAL A 133 34.11 -5.79 -1.26
N ASP A 134 33.84 -6.22 -0.03
CA ASP A 134 33.24 -5.37 1.00
C ASP A 134 34.30 -4.47 1.63
N LEU A 135 34.32 -3.20 1.22
CA LEU A 135 35.27 -2.20 1.74
C LEU A 135 34.78 -1.54 3.02
N VAL A 136 33.46 -1.56 3.29
CA VAL A 136 32.86 -0.86 4.42
C VAL A 136 33.16 -1.60 5.72
N SER A 137 32.90 -2.91 5.76
CA SER A 137 33.18 -3.73 6.95
C SER A 137 34.67 -3.71 7.30
N PHE A 138 35.54 -3.67 6.27
CA PHE A 138 36.97 -3.54 6.47
C PHE A 138 37.36 -2.17 7.06
N PHE A 139 36.81 -1.09 6.51
CA PHE A 139 37.07 0.26 7.01
C PHE A 139 36.58 0.44 8.46
N GLU A 140 35.44 -0.16 8.81
CA GLU A 140 34.94 -0.13 10.19
C GLU A 140 35.92 -0.79 11.17
N GLN A 141 36.56 -1.89 10.76
CA GLN A 141 37.52 -2.64 11.57
C GLN A 141 38.92 -2.01 11.64
N TYR A 142 39.48 -1.55 10.51
CA TYR A 142 40.88 -1.13 10.41
C TYR A 142 41.08 0.38 10.19
N LYS A 143 40.02 1.17 9.98
CA LYS A 143 40.04 2.64 9.82
C LYS A 143 40.88 3.19 8.66
N TYR A 144 41.24 2.37 7.67
CA TYR A 144 41.84 2.80 6.41
C TYR A 144 41.22 2.07 5.23
N VAL A 145 41.31 2.65 4.02
CA VAL A 145 40.82 2.04 2.78
C VAL A 145 42.00 1.38 2.07
N PRO A 146 41.94 0.07 1.76
CA PRO A 146 43.02 -0.61 1.06
C PRO A 146 43.06 -0.22 -0.41
N ASN A 147 44.26 -0.12 -0.98
CA ASN A 147 44.42 0.03 -2.43
C ASN A 147 43.95 -1.25 -3.14
N CYS A 148 43.24 -1.11 -4.26
CA CYS A 148 42.73 -2.22 -5.05
C CYS A 148 43.84 -2.90 -5.89
N THR A 149 44.85 -3.43 -5.20
CA THR A 149 45.98 -4.17 -5.78
C THR A 149 46.16 -5.49 -5.02
N ALA A 150 46.90 -6.43 -5.63
CA ALA A 150 47.17 -7.73 -5.00
C ALA A 150 47.90 -7.63 -3.64
N ASN A 151 48.67 -6.58 -3.42
CA ASN A 151 49.35 -6.36 -2.14
C ASN A 151 48.44 -5.61 -1.15
N GLY A 152 47.61 -4.68 -1.65
CA GLY A 152 46.70 -3.89 -0.80
C GLY A 152 45.53 -4.70 -0.23
N LEU A 153 45.05 -5.70 -0.96
CA LEU A 153 43.96 -6.60 -0.54
C LEU A 153 44.46 -7.86 0.19
N GLU A 154 45.77 -8.08 0.24
CA GLU A 154 46.37 -9.20 0.99
C GLU A 154 45.91 -9.26 2.46
N PRO A 155 45.95 -8.17 3.27
CA PRO A 155 45.50 -8.20 4.66
C PRO A 155 44.00 -8.52 4.82
N LEU A 156 43.23 -8.39 3.74
CA LEU A 156 41.80 -8.62 3.71
C LEU A 156 41.47 -10.12 3.59
N PHE A 157 42.25 -10.85 2.78
CA PHE A 157 41.98 -12.25 2.42
C PHE A 157 43.00 -13.23 3.00
N CYS A 158 44.08 -12.73 3.61
CA CYS A 158 45.14 -13.53 4.24
C CYS A 158 45.17 -13.28 5.75
N LYS A 159 45.11 -14.36 6.53
CA LYS A 159 45.33 -14.33 7.99
C LYS A 159 46.62 -15.06 8.35
N MET A 160 47.32 -14.57 9.37
CA MET A 160 48.41 -15.32 9.99
C MET A 160 47.83 -16.45 10.83
N LYS A 161 48.18 -17.71 10.51
CA LYS A 161 47.81 -18.90 11.28
C LYS A 161 49.07 -19.75 11.47
N ASN A 162 49.54 -19.86 12.72
CA ASN A 162 50.74 -20.63 13.12
C ASN A 162 51.96 -20.40 12.20
N ASP A 163 52.48 -19.17 12.14
CA ASP A 163 53.62 -18.73 11.31
C ASP A 163 53.49 -18.95 9.79
N SER A 164 52.33 -19.40 9.31
CA SER A 164 52.02 -19.52 7.88
C SER A 164 50.88 -18.58 7.50
N ILE A 165 51.02 -17.92 6.33
CA ILE A 165 49.99 -17.06 5.78
C ILE A 165 48.93 -17.94 5.09
N SER A 166 47.83 -18.18 5.78
CA SER A 166 46.65 -18.84 5.21
C SER A 166 45.78 -17.78 4.53
N CYS A 167 45.75 -17.78 3.21
CA CYS A 167 44.81 -16.95 2.46
C CYS A 167 43.73 -17.78 1.80
N ASP A 168 42.63 -17.10 1.51
CA ASP A 168 41.54 -17.63 0.72
C ASP A 168 42.02 -18.21 -0.63
N ALA A 169 41.44 -19.37 -0.98
CA ALA A 169 41.84 -20.14 -2.15
C ALA A 169 41.42 -19.45 -3.45
N TYR A 170 40.29 -18.74 -3.45
CA TYR A 170 39.84 -17.97 -4.61
C TYR A 170 40.75 -16.76 -4.83
N TYR A 171 41.06 -16.00 -3.78
CA TYR A 171 42.02 -14.90 -3.85
C TYR A 171 43.38 -15.33 -4.41
N LYS A 172 43.97 -16.42 -3.90
CA LYS A 172 45.26 -16.96 -4.40
C LYS A 172 45.21 -17.37 -5.88
N ARG A 173 44.07 -17.87 -6.38
CA ARG A 173 43.90 -18.17 -7.82
C ARG A 173 43.84 -16.89 -8.65
N MET A 174 43.13 -15.87 -8.18
CA MET A 174 42.96 -14.62 -8.91
C MET A 174 44.26 -13.81 -8.99
N VAL A 175 45.09 -13.78 -7.94
CA VAL A 175 46.40 -13.10 -7.95
C VAL A 175 47.33 -13.65 -9.05
N LYS A 176 47.25 -14.95 -9.36
CA LYS A 176 48.06 -15.59 -10.41
C LYS A 176 47.64 -15.21 -11.83
N ILE A 177 46.42 -14.70 -12.02
CA ILE A 177 45.87 -14.39 -13.35
C ILE A 177 46.16 -12.91 -13.67
N GLN A 178 47.18 -12.69 -14.52
CA GLN A 178 47.53 -11.34 -14.99
C GLN A 178 46.65 -10.82 -16.12
N ASN A 179 46.05 -11.71 -16.93
CA ASN A 179 45.18 -11.34 -18.05
C ASN A 179 43.78 -11.93 -17.89
N TRP A 180 42.85 -11.10 -17.40
CA TRP A 180 41.45 -11.46 -17.22
C TRP A 180 40.68 -11.37 -18.53
N LYS A 181 39.98 -12.45 -18.91
CA LYS A 181 39.06 -12.54 -20.07
C LYS A 181 39.58 -11.90 -21.37
N LYS A 182 40.88 -12.03 -21.66
CA LYS A 182 41.55 -11.47 -22.88
C LYS A 182 41.45 -9.94 -23.05
N ASN A 183 41.11 -9.20 -21.99
CA ASN A 183 40.96 -7.75 -22.04
C ASN A 183 42.21 -6.97 -21.61
N GLY A 184 43.35 -7.65 -21.42
CA GLY A 184 44.62 -7.02 -21.03
C GLY A 184 44.64 -6.38 -19.63
N ARG A 185 43.65 -6.69 -18.77
CA ARG A 185 43.54 -6.18 -17.39
C ARG A 185 43.77 -7.32 -16.38
N PRO A 186 44.37 -7.04 -15.20
CA PRO A 186 44.51 -8.02 -14.13
C PRO A 186 43.16 -8.49 -13.58
N ALA A 187 43.14 -9.68 -12.97
CA ALA A 187 41.93 -10.23 -12.34
C ALA A 187 41.46 -9.37 -11.15
N ILE A 188 42.41 -8.83 -10.37
CA ILE A 188 42.15 -7.81 -9.35
C ILE A 188 42.21 -6.45 -10.02
N ARG A 189 41.09 -5.73 -10.04
CA ARG A 189 40.96 -4.46 -10.77
C ARG A 189 39.94 -3.53 -10.14
N GLU A 190 40.12 -2.24 -10.39
CA GLU A 190 39.09 -1.24 -10.13
C GLU A 190 38.10 -1.21 -11.29
N GLU A 191 36.81 -1.29 -10.98
CA GLU A 191 35.73 -1.05 -11.94
C GLU A 191 35.03 0.26 -11.62
N ILE A 192 34.62 0.96 -12.67
CA ILE A 192 33.89 2.23 -12.57
C ILE A 192 32.44 1.91 -12.21
N ALA A 193 31.92 2.54 -11.16
CA ALA A 193 30.55 2.33 -10.71
C ALA A 193 29.51 2.85 -11.72
N ILE A 194 29.80 4.01 -12.32
CA ILE A 194 28.96 4.70 -13.32
C ILE A 194 29.73 4.81 -14.64
N PRO A 195 29.74 3.74 -15.45
CA PRO A 195 30.40 3.74 -16.75
C PRO A 195 29.66 4.60 -17.80
N GLY A 196 28.41 4.98 -17.54
CA GLY A 196 27.62 5.86 -18.39
C GLY A 196 26.97 5.17 -19.59
N ILE A 197 26.04 5.86 -20.24
CA ILE A 197 25.19 5.32 -21.31
C ILE A 197 26.01 4.86 -22.52
N ALA A 198 27.12 5.55 -22.83
CA ALA A 198 27.98 5.22 -23.97
C ALA A 198 28.72 3.88 -23.83
N SER A 199 28.82 3.34 -22.62
CA SER A 199 29.62 2.14 -22.33
C SER A 199 29.01 0.82 -22.81
N GLY A 200 27.72 0.82 -23.18
CA GLY A 200 27.01 -0.40 -23.61
C GLY A 200 26.54 -1.30 -22.45
N VAL A 201 26.67 -0.86 -21.20
CA VAL A 201 26.35 -1.62 -19.98
C VAL A 201 24.86 -1.99 -19.86
N PHE A 202 24.00 -1.34 -20.63
CA PHE A 202 22.59 -1.73 -20.76
C PHE A 202 22.39 -3.21 -21.09
N PHE A 203 23.24 -3.78 -21.96
CA PHE A 203 23.12 -5.19 -22.37
C PHE A 203 23.55 -6.17 -21.26
N ASP A 204 24.49 -5.76 -20.39
CA ASP A 204 24.92 -6.56 -19.23
C ASP A 204 23.82 -6.63 -18.16
N ASN A 205 23.00 -5.58 -18.08
CA ASN A 205 21.91 -5.42 -17.12
C ASN A 205 20.56 -5.98 -17.60
N LEU A 206 20.45 -6.40 -18.86
CA LEU A 206 19.17 -6.79 -19.47
C LEU A 206 18.55 -8.05 -18.84
N TRP A 207 19.40 -8.99 -18.40
CA TRP A 207 18.97 -10.32 -17.98
C TRP A 207 18.84 -10.45 -16.45
N SER A 208 17.88 -11.26 -16.02
CA SER A 208 17.61 -11.50 -14.60
C SER A 208 18.74 -12.27 -13.91
N LYS A 209 19.17 -11.81 -12.73
CA LYS A 209 20.25 -12.42 -11.94
C LYS A 209 19.80 -12.72 -10.51
N TYR A 210 18.82 -13.61 -10.37
CA TYR A 210 18.27 -14.05 -9.09
C TYR A 210 19.26 -14.92 -8.31
N LEU A 211 19.36 -14.68 -7.01
CA LEU A 211 20.33 -15.30 -6.10
C LEU A 211 19.63 -15.74 -4.80
N GLN A 212 20.16 -16.81 -4.20
CA GLN A 212 19.68 -17.33 -2.93
C GLN A 212 20.38 -16.68 -1.74
N PRO A 213 19.80 -16.75 -0.53
CA PRO A 213 20.46 -16.24 0.67
C PRO A 213 21.82 -16.94 0.86
N ARG A 214 22.83 -16.17 1.29
CA ARG A 214 24.23 -16.58 1.44
C ARG A 214 25.00 -16.85 0.14
N ASP A 215 24.38 -16.69 -1.03
CA ASP A 215 25.16 -16.66 -2.27
C ASP A 215 26.05 -15.40 -2.28
N ILE A 216 27.27 -15.58 -2.80
CA ILE A 216 28.21 -14.48 -3.03
C ILE A 216 27.77 -13.72 -4.28
N LEU A 217 27.88 -12.39 -4.24
CA LEU A 217 27.60 -11.56 -5.40
C LEU A 217 28.67 -11.80 -6.49
N THR A 218 28.29 -12.46 -7.60
CA THR A 218 29.18 -12.71 -8.74
C THR A 218 28.63 -12.15 -10.05
N LYS A 219 29.52 -11.81 -10.98
CA LYS A 219 29.17 -11.35 -12.34
C LYS A 219 28.59 -12.48 -13.21
N GLU A 220 29.18 -13.68 -13.16
CA GLU A 220 28.76 -14.86 -13.91
C GLU A 220 28.52 -16.07 -12.97
N LYS A 221 27.48 -16.86 -13.25
CA LYS A 221 27.21 -18.11 -12.53
C LYS A 221 28.00 -19.26 -13.17
N PHE A 222 29.21 -19.52 -12.71
CA PHE A 222 29.90 -20.77 -13.07
C PHE A 222 29.60 -21.89 -12.07
N ALA A 223 29.30 -23.08 -12.59
CA ALA A 223 28.94 -24.27 -11.82
C ALA A 223 30.09 -24.84 -10.94
N HIS A 224 31.33 -24.39 -11.15
CA HIS A 224 32.53 -24.91 -10.49
C HIS A 224 32.88 -24.28 -9.12
N GLU A 225 32.08 -23.33 -8.61
CA GLU A 225 32.44 -22.56 -7.39
C GLU A 225 31.75 -23.02 -6.08
N LYS A 226 30.90 -24.07 -6.11
CA LYS A 226 30.25 -24.59 -4.89
C LYS A 226 31.23 -25.13 -3.84
N SER A 227 32.47 -25.47 -4.23
CA SER A 227 33.50 -25.93 -3.29
C SER A 227 34.15 -24.80 -2.48
N ASP A 228 34.06 -23.55 -2.94
CA ASP A 228 34.66 -22.39 -2.26
C ASP A 228 33.74 -21.77 -1.21
N GLN A 229 32.46 -22.15 -1.18
CA GLN A 229 31.47 -21.68 -0.20
C GLN A 229 31.71 -22.24 1.22
N ASN A 230 32.56 -23.27 1.39
CA ASN A 230 32.75 -23.93 2.68
C ASN A 230 33.82 -23.25 3.57
N ASN A 231 34.58 -22.28 3.05
CA ASN A 231 35.58 -21.52 3.81
C ASN A 231 35.17 -20.04 3.93
N ASP A 232 34.10 -19.80 4.69
CA ASP A 232 33.44 -18.50 4.92
C ASP A 232 34.31 -17.52 5.74
N GLU A 233 35.42 -17.02 5.21
CA GLU A 233 36.27 -16.06 5.94
C GLU A 233 36.71 -14.81 5.15
N GLY A 234 36.30 -14.65 3.88
CA GLY A 234 36.64 -13.48 3.06
C GLY A 234 35.61 -12.34 3.15
N PHE A 235 36.07 -11.09 3.07
CA PHE A 235 35.24 -9.87 2.95
C PHE A 235 34.62 -9.76 1.55
N TYR A 236 33.73 -10.70 1.22
CA TYR A 236 32.88 -10.65 0.04
C TYR A 236 31.50 -10.11 0.40
N ILE A 237 30.79 -9.61 -0.62
CA ILE A 237 29.40 -9.18 -0.46
C ILE A 237 28.49 -10.40 -0.57
N TYR A 238 27.79 -10.69 0.53
CA TYR A 238 26.81 -11.78 0.62
C TYR A 238 25.40 -11.25 0.51
N ILE A 239 24.52 -12.08 -0.06
CA ILE A 239 23.12 -11.74 -0.24
C ILE A 239 22.33 -12.20 0.97
N ASN A 240 21.72 -11.25 1.66
CA ASN A 240 21.01 -11.50 2.93
C ASN A 240 19.61 -12.12 2.75
N GLN A 241 18.97 -11.93 1.59
CA GLN A 241 17.61 -12.40 1.33
C GLN A 241 17.48 -13.01 -0.07
N ALA A 242 16.62 -14.02 -0.19
CA ALA A 242 16.33 -14.67 -1.47
C ALA A 242 15.67 -13.67 -2.42
N THR A 243 16.18 -13.58 -3.65
CA THR A 243 15.58 -12.73 -4.67
C THR A 243 14.84 -13.58 -5.70
N SER A 244 13.58 -13.24 -5.96
CA SER A 244 12.78 -13.83 -7.03
C SER A 244 11.92 -12.75 -7.67
N PHE A 245 11.44 -12.97 -8.90
CA PHE A 245 10.54 -12.05 -9.57
C PHE A 245 9.33 -11.68 -8.69
N MET A 246 8.78 -12.67 -7.99
CA MET A 246 7.58 -12.49 -7.17
C MET A 246 7.83 -11.65 -5.91
N ILE A 247 8.98 -11.85 -5.25
CA ILE A 247 9.38 -11.03 -4.09
C ILE A 247 9.61 -9.58 -4.52
N LEU A 248 10.26 -9.35 -5.67
CA LEU A 248 10.51 -8.00 -6.17
C LEU A 248 9.23 -7.25 -6.56
N ILE A 249 8.21 -7.94 -7.09
CA ILE A 249 6.88 -7.35 -7.30
C ILE A 249 6.32 -6.84 -5.96
N GLY A 250 6.37 -7.65 -4.91
CA GLY A 250 5.90 -7.29 -3.58
C GLY A 250 6.65 -6.09 -2.96
N VAL A 251 7.96 -6.00 -3.20
CA VAL A 251 8.78 -4.87 -2.73
C VAL A 251 8.50 -3.59 -3.54
N PHE A 252 8.28 -3.71 -4.85
CA PHE A 252 8.01 -2.56 -5.71
C PHE A 252 6.58 -2.02 -5.56
N PHE A 253 5.60 -2.87 -5.24
CA PHE A 253 4.18 -2.51 -5.26
C PHE A 253 3.83 -1.26 -4.43
N PRO A 254 4.36 -1.03 -3.22
CA PRO A 254 4.05 0.19 -2.45
C PRO A 254 4.43 1.50 -3.14
N SER A 255 5.37 1.49 -4.08
CA SER A 255 5.68 2.67 -4.90
C SER A 255 4.52 3.09 -5.82
N ALA A 256 3.71 2.14 -6.27
CA ALA A 256 2.54 2.38 -7.11
C ALA A 256 1.24 2.58 -6.29
N THR A 257 1.32 2.52 -4.96
CA THR A 257 0.18 2.78 -4.07
C THR A 257 -0.04 4.29 -3.89
N GLY A 258 -1.15 4.66 -3.23
CA GLY A 258 -1.45 6.08 -2.95
C GLY A 258 -2.38 6.75 -3.97
N ILE A 259 -2.94 6.01 -4.93
CA ILE A 259 -3.92 6.50 -5.92
C ILE A 259 -5.14 7.19 -5.24
N MET A 260 -5.50 6.75 -4.03
CA MET A 260 -6.61 7.30 -3.23
C MET A 260 -6.27 8.61 -2.50
N ALA A 261 -5.02 9.08 -2.54
CA ALA A 261 -4.62 10.32 -1.89
C ALA A 261 -5.33 11.55 -2.49
N GLY A 262 -5.63 11.53 -3.80
CA GLY A 262 -6.37 12.59 -4.46
C GLY A 262 -7.78 12.77 -3.91
N SER A 263 -8.47 11.67 -3.59
CA SER A 263 -9.81 11.71 -2.98
C SER A 263 -9.81 12.13 -1.51
N ASN A 264 -8.68 12.08 -0.78
CA ASN A 264 -8.62 12.50 0.63
C ASN A 264 -8.99 13.97 0.85
N ARG A 265 -8.95 14.79 -0.20
CA ARG A 265 -9.32 16.21 -0.17
C ARG A 265 -10.62 16.50 -0.94
N SER A 266 -11.50 15.51 -1.09
CA SER A 266 -12.73 15.62 -1.88
C SER A 266 -13.58 16.85 -1.51
N GLY A 267 -13.71 17.15 -0.21
CA GLY A 267 -14.53 18.28 0.25
C GLY A 267 -13.92 19.67 0.09
N ASN A 268 -12.66 19.77 -0.35
CA ASN A 268 -12.01 21.05 -0.63
C ASN A 268 -11.97 21.37 -2.13
N LEU A 269 -12.51 20.50 -2.99
CA LEU A 269 -12.49 20.67 -4.43
C LEU A 269 -13.74 21.42 -4.91
N LYS A 270 -13.56 22.41 -5.79
CA LYS A 270 -14.68 23.13 -6.43
C LYS A 270 -15.61 22.20 -7.21
N ASP A 271 -15.04 21.20 -7.89
CA ASP A 271 -15.78 20.14 -8.58
C ASP A 271 -15.03 18.81 -8.43
N ALA A 272 -15.37 18.06 -7.39
CA ALA A 272 -14.72 16.78 -7.10
C ALA A 272 -14.99 15.72 -8.18
N SER A 273 -16.16 15.76 -8.83
CA SER A 273 -16.58 14.76 -9.82
C SER A 273 -15.71 14.80 -11.08
N ARG A 274 -15.23 16.00 -11.46
CA ARG A 274 -14.30 16.22 -12.58
C ARG A 274 -12.84 16.16 -12.14
N SER A 275 -12.48 16.80 -11.03
CA SER A 275 -11.08 16.94 -10.63
C SER A 275 -10.45 15.63 -10.17
N ILE A 276 -11.19 14.73 -9.49
CA ILE A 276 -10.63 13.47 -8.99
C ILE A 276 -10.21 12.54 -10.14
N PRO A 277 -11.06 12.20 -11.13
CA PRO A 277 -10.65 11.32 -12.22
C PRO A 277 -9.48 11.87 -13.05
N LEU A 278 -9.51 13.16 -13.40
CA LEU A 278 -8.44 13.77 -14.21
C LEU A 278 -7.13 13.85 -13.43
N GLY A 279 -7.17 14.27 -12.17
CA GLY A 279 -5.98 14.39 -11.33
C GLY A 279 -5.34 13.03 -11.04
N THR A 280 -6.14 12.03 -10.69
CA THR A 280 -5.64 10.68 -10.38
C THR A 280 -5.07 9.99 -11.62
N LEU A 281 -5.73 10.05 -12.78
CA LEU A 281 -5.20 9.46 -14.02
C LEU A 281 -3.94 10.19 -14.51
N GLY A 282 -3.93 11.53 -14.45
CA GLY A 282 -2.75 12.32 -14.79
C GLY A 282 -1.55 11.94 -13.93
N ALA A 283 -1.74 11.87 -12.61
CA ALA A 283 -0.68 11.47 -11.67
C ALA A 283 -0.18 10.04 -11.93
N GLN A 284 -1.08 9.09 -12.23
CA GLN A 284 -0.70 7.71 -12.53
C GLN A 284 0.11 7.60 -13.82
N ILE A 285 -0.28 8.33 -14.87
CA ILE A 285 0.46 8.35 -16.14
C ILE A 285 1.84 8.97 -15.94
N THR A 286 1.92 10.12 -15.26
CA THR A 286 3.19 10.80 -14.99
C THR A 286 4.14 9.92 -14.19
N THR A 287 3.68 9.30 -13.10
CA THR A 287 4.51 8.40 -12.28
C THR A 287 4.95 7.16 -13.05
N THR A 288 4.08 6.57 -13.86
CA THR A 288 4.41 5.42 -14.73
C THR A 288 5.52 5.79 -15.72
N ILE A 289 5.43 6.97 -16.36
CA ILE A 289 6.46 7.45 -17.29
C ILE A 289 7.80 7.65 -16.56
N VAL A 290 7.78 8.27 -15.38
CA VAL A 290 8.99 8.48 -14.56
C VAL A 290 9.62 7.16 -14.13
N TYR A 291 8.83 6.17 -13.72
CA TYR A 291 9.36 4.86 -13.34
C TYR A 291 9.94 4.08 -14.53
N LEU A 292 9.23 4.02 -15.66
CA LEU A 292 9.72 3.30 -16.84
C LEU A 292 10.99 3.94 -17.41
N SER A 293 11.03 5.26 -17.53
CA SER A 293 12.21 5.98 -17.99
C SER A 293 13.38 5.88 -16.99
N GLY A 294 13.11 5.94 -15.68
CA GLY A 294 14.10 5.74 -14.63
C GLY A 294 14.75 4.36 -14.68
N VAL A 295 13.96 3.29 -14.87
CA VAL A 295 14.48 1.91 -15.00
C VAL A 295 15.43 1.79 -16.19
N ILE A 296 15.06 2.34 -17.35
CA ILE A 296 15.89 2.30 -18.57
C ILE A 296 17.19 3.08 -18.36
N LEU A 297 17.11 4.31 -17.84
CA LEU A 297 18.27 5.18 -17.63
C LEU A 297 19.23 4.63 -16.58
N PHE A 298 18.70 4.05 -15.50
CA PHE A 298 19.51 3.43 -14.45
C PHE A 298 20.22 2.18 -14.95
N GLY A 299 19.50 1.31 -15.67
CA GLY A 299 20.08 0.12 -16.30
C GLY A 299 21.10 0.43 -17.40
N ALA A 300 21.01 1.59 -18.06
CA ALA A 300 21.98 2.01 -19.07
C ALA A 300 23.22 2.71 -18.49
N SER A 301 23.10 3.36 -17.33
CA SER A 301 24.15 4.23 -16.77
C SER A 301 25.04 3.56 -15.72
N VAL A 302 24.50 2.59 -14.96
CA VAL A 302 25.16 2.03 -13.76
C VAL A 302 25.66 0.62 -14.01
N SER A 303 26.83 0.29 -13.47
CA SER A 303 27.43 -1.04 -13.58
C SER A 303 26.58 -2.12 -12.89
N GLU A 304 26.54 -3.29 -13.50
CA GLU A 304 25.74 -4.43 -13.04
C GLU A 304 26.00 -4.83 -11.57
N MET A 305 27.27 -4.89 -11.18
CA MET A 305 27.66 -5.30 -9.84
C MET A 305 27.22 -4.28 -8.79
N PHE A 306 27.32 -2.99 -9.12
CA PHE A 306 26.94 -1.92 -8.22
C PHE A 306 25.42 -1.78 -8.07
N ILE A 307 24.63 -2.02 -9.13
CA ILE A 307 23.15 -2.05 -9.04
C ILE A 307 22.67 -3.13 -8.05
N ARG A 308 23.39 -4.25 -7.96
CA ARG A 308 23.03 -5.40 -7.13
C ARG A 308 23.49 -5.27 -5.67
N ASP A 309 24.26 -4.23 -5.35
CA ASP A 309 24.74 -3.93 -4.00
C ASP A 309 23.82 -2.90 -3.32
N LYS A 310 22.83 -3.39 -2.56
CA LYS A 310 21.78 -2.55 -1.95
C LYS A 310 22.34 -1.39 -1.11
N PHE A 311 23.40 -1.63 -0.34
CA PHE A 311 23.94 -0.65 0.61
C PHE A 311 25.21 0.05 0.10
N GLY A 312 25.65 -0.26 -1.13
CA GLY A 312 26.89 0.28 -1.69
C GLY A 312 28.13 -0.13 -0.90
N GLN A 313 28.16 -1.33 -0.30
CA GLN A 313 29.31 -1.85 0.47
C GLN A 313 30.59 -1.91 -0.36
N SER A 314 30.46 -2.20 -1.66
CA SER A 314 31.56 -2.20 -2.62
C SER A 314 32.16 -0.82 -2.87
N ALA A 315 31.39 0.24 -2.65
CA ALA A 315 31.76 1.61 -2.97
C ALA A 315 31.65 2.55 -1.76
N MET A 316 32.07 2.10 -0.57
CA MET A 316 32.12 2.92 0.66
C MET A 316 30.76 3.50 1.09
N SER A 317 29.71 2.67 1.07
CA SER A 317 28.34 3.04 1.44
C SER A 317 27.78 4.21 0.64
N LYS A 318 28.06 4.25 -0.66
CA LYS A 318 27.48 5.27 -1.56
C LYS A 318 26.19 4.77 -2.19
N LEU A 319 25.14 5.59 -2.12
CA LEU A 319 23.85 5.28 -2.73
C LEU A 319 23.93 5.40 -4.25
N ALA A 320 23.67 4.31 -4.98
CA ALA A 320 23.85 4.26 -6.42
C ALA A 320 23.10 5.36 -7.20
N ILE A 321 21.86 5.66 -6.82
CA ILE A 321 21.06 6.70 -7.48
C ILE A 321 21.52 8.13 -7.15
N ALA A 322 22.10 8.34 -5.96
CA ALA A 322 22.62 9.66 -5.57
C ALA A 322 23.86 10.02 -6.39
N GLU A 323 24.69 9.03 -6.69
CA GLU A 323 25.91 9.21 -7.46
C GLU A 323 25.64 9.52 -8.94
N LEU A 324 24.44 9.22 -9.44
CA LEU A 324 24.03 9.64 -10.78
C LEU A 324 23.64 11.12 -10.85
N ALA A 325 23.24 11.73 -9.73
CA ALA A 325 22.66 13.07 -9.70
C ALA A 325 23.69 14.20 -9.80
N VAL A 326 23.23 15.33 -10.34
CA VAL A 326 23.98 16.59 -10.49
C VAL A 326 23.20 17.70 -9.78
N PRO A 327 23.84 18.67 -9.10
CA PRO A 327 25.28 18.96 -9.03
C PRO A 327 26.08 18.14 -8.01
N HIS A 328 25.44 17.62 -6.96
CA HIS A 328 26.13 16.86 -5.92
C HIS A 328 25.24 15.74 -5.36
N PRO A 329 25.78 14.56 -5.00
CA PRO A 329 24.98 13.42 -4.49
C PRO A 329 24.15 13.74 -3.24
N THR A 330 24.60 14.69 -2.42
CA THR A 330 23.89 15.11 -1.19
C THR A 330 22.50 15.67 -1.46
N VAL A 331 22.24 16.22 -2.66
CA VAL A 331 20.91 16.70 -3.03
C VAL A 331 19.88 15.58 -2.95
N ILE A 332 20.23 14.39 -3.47
CA ILE A 332 19.38 13.21 -3.42
C ILE A 332 19.29 12.65 -2.00
N LEU A 333 20.40 12.61 -1.26
CA LEU A 333 20.39 12.09 0.12
C LEU A 333 19.46 12.91 1.03
N VAL A 334 19.61 14.24 1.03
CA VAL A 334 18.76 15.16 1.80
C VAL A 334 17.32 15.13 1.26
N GLY A 335 17.16 15.11 -0.06
CA GLY A 335 15.85 15.11 -0.69
C GLY A 335 15.04 13.83 -0.41
N CYS A 336 15.66 12.65 -0.48
CA CYS A 336 15.04 11.38 -0.12
C CYS A 336 14.69 11.34 1.37
N PHE A 337 15.55 11.85 2.25
CA PHE A 337 15.25 11.97 3.68
C PHE A 337 14.03 12.87 3.93
N LEU A 338 13.98 14.08 3.37
CA LEU A 338 12.85 15.00 3.53
C LEU A 338 11.55 14.44 2.90
N SER A 339 11.67 13.76 1.76
CA SER A 339 10.55 13.11 1.07
C SER A 339 9.93 11.99 1.90
N THR A 340 10.75 11.09 2.44
CA THR A 340 10.29 9.98 3.28
C THR A 340 9.66 10.47 4.58
N VAL A 341 10.26 11.48 5.23
CA VAL A 341 9.67 12.16 6.39
C VAL A 341 8.32 12.79 6.04
N GLY A 342 8.21 13.48 4.91
CA GLY A 342 6.96 14.10 4.46
C GLY A 342 5.87 13.07 4.14
N ALA A 343 6.21 11.97 3.48
CA ALA A 343 5.28 10.87 3.20
C ALA A 343 4.79 10.17 4.49
N GLY A 344 5.69 9.98 5.47
CA GLY A 344 5.35 9.50 6.81
C GLY A 344 4.36 10.44 7.51
N MET A 345 4.62 11.75 7.48
CA MET A 345 3.75 12.77 8.07
C MET A 345 2.37 12.83 7.40
N GLN A 346 2.31 12.68 6.07
CA GLN A 346 1.04 12.62 5.34
C GLN A 346 0.23 11.38 5.72
N SER A 347 0.89 10.23 5.89
CA SER A 347 0.23 8.98 6.31
C SER A 347 -0.28 9.08 7.75
N LEU A 348 0.52 9.66 8.67
CA LEU A 348 0.14 9.91 10.05
C LEU A 348 -0.97 10.95 10.24
N THR A 349 -1.20 11.84 9.26
CA THR A 349 -2.36 12.75 9.27
C THR A 349 -3.59 12.15 8.58
N GLY A 350 -3.40 11.35 7.54
CA GLY A 350 -4.48 10.73 6.78
C GLY A 350 -5.17 9.58 7.53
N ALA A 351 -4.39 8.68 8.13
CA ALA A 351 -4.92 7.48 8.78
C ALA A 351 -5.86 7.79 9.97
N PRO A 352 -5.54 8.72 10.91
CA PRO A 352 -6.45 9.05 12.01
C PRO A 352 -7.77 9.66 11.55
N ARG A 353 -7.75 10.44 10.45
CA ARG A 353 -8.96 11.06 9.88
C ARG A 353 -9.85 10.02 9.20
N LEU A 354 -9.24 9.05 8.55
CA LEU A 354 -9.95 7.89 8.01
C LEU A 354 -10.62 7.08 9.13
N LEU A 355 -9.90 6.83 10.23
CA LEU A 355 -10.47 6.14 11.39
C LEU A 355 -11.59 6.95 12.04
N GLN A 356 -11.43 8.26 12.17
CA GLN A 356 -12.46 9.16 12.69
C GLN A 356 -13.71 9.16 11.81
N ALA A 357 -13.56 9.15 10.49
CA ALA A 357 -14.67 9.03 9.55
C ALA A 357 -15.44 7.71 9.75
N ILE A 358 -14.73 6.58 9.87
CA ILE A 358 -15.32 5.27 10.15
C ILE A 358 -16.07 5.26 11.50
N ALA A 359 -15.47 5.88 12.53
CA ALA A 359 -16.06 5.97 13.86
C ALA A 359 -17.32 6.85 13.89
N THR A 360 -17.35 7.94 13.11
CA THR A 360 -18.52 8.84 12.99
C THR A 360 -19.70 8.13 12.33
N ASP A 361 -19.41 7.21 11.43
CA ASP A 361 -20.43 6.38 10.80
C ASP A 361 -20.94 5.24 11.69
N ASP A 362 -20.48 5.12 12.94
CA ASP A 362 -20.94 4.18 13.98
C ASP A 362 -21.21 2.75 13.45
N VAL A 363 -20.39 2.34 12.48
CA VAL A 363 -20.48 1.01 11.84
C VAL A 363 -20.00 -0.07 12.82
N ILE A 364 -19.10 0.32 13.71
CA ILE A 364 -18.44 -0.54 14.69
C ILE A 364 -18.55 0.13 16.06
N PRO A 365 -19.41 -0.38 16.96
CA PRO A 365 -19.73 0.28 18.23
C PRO A 365 -18.52 0.54 19.12
N PHE A 366 -17.51 -0.34 19.12
CA PHE A 366 -16.31 -0.15 19.95
C PHE A 366 -15.40 0.97 19.44
N LEU A 367 -15.49 1.34 18.15
CA LEU A 367 -14.72 2.44 17.56
C LEU A 367 -15.36 3.81 17.82
N SER A 368 -16.59 3.87 18.34
CA SER A 368 -17.32 5.11 18.64
C SER A 368 -16.53 6.09 19.52
N ARG A 369 -15.62 5.61 20.38
CA ARG A 369 -14.75 6.48 21.20
C ARG A 369 -13.81 7.35 20.36
N PHE A 370 -13.43 6.90 19.17
CA PHE A 370 -12.49 7.60 18.28
C PHE A 370 -13.16 8.71 17.43
N GLN A 371 -14.48 8.90 17.55
CA GLN A 371 -15.20 9.97 16.85
C GLN A 371 -14.94 11.37 17.44
N ARG A 372 -14.48 11.45 18.70
CA ARG A 372 -14.33 12.70 19.45
C ARG A 372 -13.23 13.57 18.84
N MET A 373 -13.60 14.77 18.41
CA MET A 373 -12.68 15.79 17.93
C MET A 373 -12.37 16.82 19.03
N ASP A 374 -11.14 17.34 19.01
CA ASP A 374 -10.74 18.50 19.83
C ASP A 374 -11.37 19.79 19.30
N SER A 375 -11.29 20.91 20.04
CA SER A 375 -11.79 22.24 19.62
C SER A 375 -11.19 22.73 18.30
N ARG A 376 -10.04 22.18 17.90
CA ARG A 376 -9.36 22.44 16.62
C ARG A 376 -9.83 21.57 15.46
N GLY A 377 -10.73 20.60 15.71
CA GLY A 377 -11.20 19.62 14.73
C GLY A 377 -10.22 18.46 14.48
N GLU A 378 -9.29 18.20 15.40
CA GLU A 378 -8.31 17.10 15.27
C GLU A 378 -8.68 15.90 16.17
N PRO A 379 -8.60 14.65 15.66
CA PRO A 379 -8.99 13.46 16.41
C PRO A 379 -7.83 12.89 17.24
N ILE A 380 -7.59 13.44 18.43
CA ILE A 380 -6.43 13.10 19.28
C ILE A 380 -6.35 11.60 19.58
N LEU A 381 -7.46 10.96 19.97
CA LEU A 381 -7.47 9.53 20.31
C LEU A 381 -7.13 8.64 19.10
N ALA A 382 -7.60 9.02 17.90
CA ALA A 382 -7.28 8.30 16.68
C ALA A 382 -5.80 8.48 16.30
N ILE A 383 -5.24 9.67 16.54
CA ILE A 383 -3.80 9.94 16.33
C ILE A 383 -2.97 9.06 17.27
N LEU A 384 -3.32 8.97 18.55
CA LEU A 384 -2.60 8.13 19.51
C LEU A 384 -2.65 6.64 19.15
N LEU A 385 -3.81 6.13 18.73
CA LEU A 385 -3.91 4.73 18.27
C LEU A 385 -3.04 4.49 17.02
N THR A 386 -3.04 5.44 16.09
CA THR A 386 -2.23 5.36 14.86
C THR A 386 -0.74 5.37 15.18
N LEU A 387 -0.29 6.22 16.11
CA LEU A 387 1.09 6.24 16.59
C LEU A 387 1.47 4.91 17.26
N PHE A 388 0.58 4.33 18.07
CA PHE A 388 0.82 3.04 18.71
C PHE A 388 0.97 1.90 17.69
N ILE A 389 0.09 1.82 16.69
CA ILE A 389 0.21 0.79 15.64
C ILE A 389 1.46 1.02 14.79
N CYS A 390 1.80 2.28 14.49
CA CYS A 390 3.03 2.64 13.77
C CYS A 390 4.28 2.21 14.55
N GLU A 391 4.29 2.43 15.87
CA GLU A 391 5.36 1.99 16.79
C GLU A 391 5.54 0.47 16.76
N CYS A 392 4.46 -0.30 16.81
CA CYS A 392 4.53 -1.76 16.62
C CYS A 392 5.18 -2.14 15.28
N GLY A 393 4.90 -1.39 14.22
CA GLY A 393 5.53 -1.57 12.90
C GLY A 393 7.03 -1.29 12.92
N ILE A 394 7.47 -0.22 13.58
CA ILE A 394 8.90 0.15 13.71
C ILE A 394 9.68 -0.91 14.49
N LEU A 395 9.09 -1.50 15.54
CA LEU A 395 9.74 -2.53 16.35
C LEU A 395 10.08 -3.81 15.57
N ILE A 396 9.35 -4.11 14.48
CA ILE A 396 9.67 -5.23 13.58
C ILE A 396 11.05 -5.03 12.91
N ALA A 397 11.49 -3.78 12.73
CA ALA A 397 12.83 -3.35 12.28
C ALA A 397 13.32 -3.88 10.91
N VAL A 398 12.49 -4.61 10.16
CA VAL A 398 12.80 -5.15 8.83
C VAL A 398 11.85 -4.56 7.81
N ILE A 399 12.34 -3.64 6.98
CA ILE A 399 11.53 -2.88 6.01
C ILE A 399 10.83 -3.82 5.03
N GLU A 400 11.51 -4.85 4.54
CA GLU A 400 10.96 -5.76 3.51
C GLU A 400 9.72 -6.51 4.00
N ASN A 401 9.69 -6.92 5.27
CA ASN A 401 8.52 -7.57 5.86
C ASN A 401 7.35 -6.60 6.01
N ILE A 402 7.63 -5.35 6.38
CA ILE A 402 6.63 -4.28 6.50
C ILE A 402 6.04 -3.96 5.11
N THR A 403 6.88 -3.81 4.09
CA THR A 403 6.50 -3.56 2.69
C THR A 403 5.61 -4.69 2.14
N ALA A 404 5.95 -5.95 2.43
CA ALA A 404 5.15 -7.10 2.03
C ALA A 404 3.76 -7.08 2.67
N LEU A 405 3.65 -6.73 3.95
CA LEU A 405 2.37 -6.62 4.68
C LEU A 405 1.49 -5.48 4.14
N ILE A 406 2.07 -4.29 3.93
CA ILE A 406 1.38 -3.11 3.38
C ILE A 406 0.75 -3.44 2.02
N THR A 407 1.50 -4.13 1.17
CA THR A 407 1.05 -4.54 -0.17
C THR A 407 -0.23 -5.34 -0.10
N GLN A 408 -0.37 -6.27 0.85
CA GLN A 408 -1.58 -7.08 0.98
C GLN A 408 -2.79 -6.27 1.42
N PHE A 409 -2.61 -5.32 2.35
CA PHE A 409 -3.70 -4.44 2.76
C PHE A 409 -4.20 -3.55 1.62
N PHE A 410 -3.31 -2.93 0.85
CA PHE A 410 -3.72 -2.11 -0.31
C PHE A 410 -4.31 -2.95 -1.45
N LEU A 411 -3.75 -4.13 -1.74
CA LEU A 411 -4.32 -5.05 -2.74
C LEU A 411 -5.73 -5.50 -2.37
N MET A 412 -5.99 -5.76 -1.08
CA MET A 412 -7.32 -6.13 -0.60
C MET A 412 -8.31 -4.96 -0.73
N CYS A 413 -7.88 -3.71 -0.47
CA CYS A 413 -8.70 -2.53 -0.70
C CYS A 413 -9.04 -2.34 -2.18
N TYR A 414 -8.05 -2.49 -3.07
CA TYR A 414 -8.26 -2.38 -4.52
C TYR A 414 -9.13 -3.52 -5.05
N LEU A 415 -8.97 -4.73 -4.51
CA LEU A 415 -9.84 -5.87 -4.79
C LEU A 415 -11.29 -5.56 -4.42
N GLY A 416 -11.53 -5.05 -3.20
CA GLY A 416 -12.87 -4.68 -2.73
C GLY A 416 -13.52 -3.63 -3.63
N VAL A 417 -12.81 -2.55 -3.95
CA VAL A 417 -13.30 -1.48 -4.83
C VAL A 417 -13.60 -1.98 -6.25
N ASN A 418 -12.69 -2.74 -6.85
CA ASN A 418 -12.84 -3.26 -8.21
C ASN A 418 -13.99 -4.26 -8.31
N THR A 419 -14.05 -5.21 -7.38
CA THR A 419 -15.10 -6.23 -7.34
C THR A 419 -16.47 -5.58 -7.19
N ALA A 420 -16.59 -4.58 -6.33
CA ALA A 420 -17.85 -3.93 -6.08
C ALA A 420 -18.32 -3.08 -7.26
N CYS A 421 -17.42 -2.37 -7.95
CA CYS A 421 -17.75 -1.64 -9.18
C CYS A 421 -18.22 -2.59 -10.30
N ALA A 422 -17.57 -3.76 -10.44
CA ALA A 422 -17.98 -4.78 -11.40
C ALA A 422 -19.36 -5.34 -11.04
N LEU A 423 -19.56 -5.73 -9.77
CA LEU A 423 -20.80 -6.31 -9.27
C LEU A 423 -22.00 -5.37 -9.45
N GLN A 424 -21.85 -4.10 -9.07
CA GLN A 424 -22.93 -3.09 -9.20
C GLN A 424 -23.30 -2.81 -10.66
N SER A 425 -22.33 -2.86 -11.57
CA SER A 425 -22.55 -2.68 -13.00
C SER A 425 -23.25 -3.89 -13.61
N ILE A 426 -22.82 -5.11 -13.28
CA ILE A 426 -23.41 -6.37 -13.77
C ILE A 426 -24.85 -6.51 -13.29
N LEU A 427 -25.11 -6.20 -12.02
CA LEU A 427 -26.42 -6.33 -11.39
C LEU A 427 -27.35 -5.14 -11.68
N ARG A 428 -26.87 -4.13 -12.43
CA ARG A 428 -27.62 -2.92 -12.79
C ARG A 428 -28.30 -2.27 -11.58
N ALA A 429 -27.51 -2.05 -10.52
CA ALA A 429 -28.02 -1.43 -9.30
C ALA A 429 -28.66 -0.04 -9.60
N PRO A 430 -29.86 0.28 -9.08
CA PRO A 430 -30.60 1.50 -9.44
C PRO A 430 -29.83 2.82 -9.22
N GLY A 431 -29.02 2.87 -8.15
CA GLY A 431 -28.20 4.02 -7.77
C GLY A 431 -26.82 4.07 -8.44
N TRP A 432 -26.48 3.10 -9.29
CA TRP A 432 -25.19 3.02 -9.96
C TRP A 432 -25.29 3.50 -11.41
N ARG A 433 -24.89 4.75 -11.66
CA ARG A 433 -24.88 5.41 -12.97
C ARG A 433 -23.59 6.22 -13.16
N PRO A 434 -22.44 5.55 -13.32
CA PRO A 434 -21.16 6.24 -13.50
C PRO A 434 -21.18 7.05 -14.80
N LEU A 435 -20.95 8.37 -14.71
CA LEU A 435 -20.89 9.27 -15.87
C LEU A 435 -19.53 9.26 -16.59
N PHE A 436 -18.58 8.45 -16.14
CA PHE A 436 -17.23 8.43 -16.69
C PHE A 436 -17.19 7.66 -18.02
N ARG A 437 -16.84 8.35 -19.12
CA ARG A 437 -16.89 7.84 -20.50
C ARG A 437 -16.11 6.55 -20.74
N TYR A 438 -14.96 6.37 -20.09
CA TYR A 438 -14.07 5.21 -20.31
C TYR A 438 -14.30 4.07 -19.29
N PHE A 439 -15.38 4.12 -18.52
CA PHE A 439 -15.72 3.06 -17.58
C PHE A 439 -16.42 1.90 -18.29
N HIS A 440 -15.92 0.68 -18.06
CA HIS A 440 -16.62 -0.55 -18.42
C HIS A 440 -16.41 -1.60 -17.32
N TRP A 441 -17.42 -2.44 -17.06
CA TRP A 441 -17.41 -3.42 -15.97
C TRP A 441 -16.29 -4.47 -16.12
N SER A 442 -15.93 -4.82 -17.37
CA SER A 442 -14.85 -5.79 -17.63
C SER A 442 -13.48 -5.30 -17.16
N LEU A 443 -13.22 -3.98 -17.21
CA LEU A 443 -11.97 -3.41 -16.72
C LEU A 443 -11.85 -3.56 -15.20
N SER A 444 -12.95 -3.34 -14.47
CA SER A 444 -13.00 -3.56 -13.03
C SER A 444 -12.86 -5.04 -12.67
N LEU A 445 -13.48 -5.95 -13.43
CA LEU A 445 -13.33 -7.40 -13.22
C LEU A 445 -11.90 -7.88 -13.50
N LEU A 446 -11.26 -7.37 -14.55
CA LEU A 446 -9.86 -7.65 -14.83
C LEU A 446 -8.96 -7.14 -13.70
N GLY A 447 -9.24 -5.94 -13.18
CA GLY A 447 -8.55 -5.38 -12.01
C GLY A 447 -8.69 -6.24 -10.75
N SER A 448 -9.88 -6.78 -10.46
CA SER A 448 -10.06 -7.67 -9.30
C SER A 448 -9.30 -8.99 -9.45
N ILE A 449 -9.31 -9.60 -10.64
CA ILE A 449 -8.55 -10.82 -10.93
C ILE A 449 -7.04 -10.57 -10.77
N LEU A 450 -6.53 -9.46 -11.30
CA LEU A 450 -5.12 -9.09 -11.15
C LEU A 450 -4.74 -8.84 -9.69
N CYS A 451 -5.60 -8.18 -8.91
CA CYS A 451 -5.36 -7.98 -7.49
C CYS A 451 -5.22 -9.33 -6.75
N ILE A 452 -6.11 -10.30 -7.00
CA ILE A 452 -6.03 -11.64 -6.41
C ILE A 452 -4.73 -12.34 -6.83
N ALA A 453 -4.42 -12.32 -8.13
CA ALA A 453 -3.21 -12.96 -8.65
C ALA A 453 -1.94 -12.40 -7.98
N VAL A 454 -1.78 -11.07 -7.95
CA VAL A 454 -0.60 -10.43 -7.33
C VAL A 454 -0.52 -10.69 -5.84
N MET A 455 -1.65 -10.76 -5.14
CA MET A 455 -1.72 -11.04 -3.69
C MET A 455 -1.08 -12.40 -3.34
N PHE A 456 -1.53 -13.46 -4.01
CA PHE A 456 -1.04 -14.83 -3.76
C PHE A 456 0.37 -15.07 -4.32
N ILE A 457 0.70 -14.42 -5.44
CA ILE A 457 2.03 -14.52 -6.05
C ILE A 457 3.10 -13.86 -5.18
N SER A 458 2.82 -12.66 -4.66
CA SER A 458 3.79 -11.87 -3.88
C SER A 458 4.13 -12.54 -2.55
N ALA A 459 3.12 -12.75 -1.69
CA ALA A 459 3.33 -13.39 -0.40
C ALA A 459 2.03 -14.03 0.12
N TRP A 460 1.80 -15.29 -0.24
CA TRP A 460 0.57 -16.02 0.06
C TRP A 460 0.23 -16.07 1.56
N HIS A 461 1.23 -16.19 2.45
CA HIS A 461 1.01 -16.21 3.89
C HIS A 461 0.41 -14.89 4.41
N TYR A 462 0.99 -13.74 4.01
CA TYR A 462 0.47 -12.43 4.38
C TYR A 462 -0.88 -12.14 3.70
N ALA A 463 -1.10 -12.66 2.49
CA ALA A 463 -2.37 -12.57 1.79
C ALA A 463 -3.51 -13.23 2.58
N LEU A 464 -3.29 -14.46 3.09
CA LEU A 464 -4.27 -15.15 3.91
C LEU A 464 -4.61 -14.37 5.18
N VAL A 465 -3.61 -13.81 5.86
CA VAL A 465 -3.82 -12.96 7.05
C VAL A 465 -4.69 -11.75 6.71
N ALA A 466 -4.40 -11.04 5.61
CA ALA A 466 -5.18 -9.88 5.19
C ALA A 466 -6.64 -10.24 4.82
N ILE A 467 -6.85 -11.36 4.13
CA ILE A 467 -8.18 -11.86 3.78
C ILE A 467 -8.97 -12.24 5.05
N ILE A 468 -8.35 -12.95 5.99
CA ILE A 468 -8.99 -13.34 7.26
C ILE A 468 -9.42 -12.10 8.04
N ILE A 469 -8.56 -11.08 8.15
CA ILE A 469 -8.89 -9.81 8.80
C ILE A 469 -10.07 -9.14 8.07
N GLY A 470 -10.02 -9.06 6.74
CA GLY A 470 -11.08 -8.45 5.94
C GLY A 470 -12.44 -9.15 6.10
N VAL A 471 -12.45 -10.48 6.06
CA VAL A 471 -13.67 -11.29 6.25
C VAL A 471 -14.19 -11.18 7.68
N ALA A 472 -13.31 -11.20 8.68
CA ALA A 472 -13.68 -11.05 10.08
C ALA A 472 -14.35 -9.69 10.34
N VAL A 473 -13.78 -8.60 9.80
CA VAL A 473 -14.37 -7.26 9.90
C VAL A 473 -15.70 -7.19 9.17
N TYR A 474 -15.79 -7.71 7.93
CA TYR A 474 -17.05 -7.75 7.18
C TYR A 474 -18.15 -8.49 7.95
N LYS A 475 -17.84 -9.69 8.46
CA LYS A 475 -18.80 -10.50 9.23
C LYS A 475 -19.19 -9.86 10.55
N TYR A 476 -18.26 -9.18 11.20
CA TYR A 476 -18.55 -8.43 12.41
C TYR A 476 -19.54 -7.28 12.13
N ILE A 477 -19.34 -6.53 11.06
CA ILE A 477 -20.25 -5.42 10.69
C ILE A 477 -21.63 -5.96 10.31
N GLU A 478 -21.69 -7.06 9.57
CA GLU A 478 -22.95 -7.75 9.23
C GLU A 478 -23.68 -8.21 10.50
N TYR A 479 -22.96 -8.83 11.46
CA TYR A 479 -23.52 -9.28 12.73
C TYR A 479 -23.97 -8.13 13.63
N ALA A 480 -23.21 -7.04 13.67
CA ALA A 480 -23.55 -5.84 14.44
C ALA A 480 -24.85 -5.17 13.95
N GLY A 481 -25.40 -5.59 12.80
CA GLY A 481 -26.72 -5.19 12.35
C GLY A 481 -26.84 -3.68 12.16
N ALA A 482 -25.77 -3.04 11.67
CA ALA A 482 -25.77 -1.61 11.39
C ALA A 482 -26.76 -1.28 10.25
N GLU A 483 -28.06 -1.30 10.56
CA GLU A 483 -29.16 -0.88 9.70
C GLU A 483 -29.16 0.65 9.61
N LYS A 484 -28.12 1.18 9.01
CA LYS A 484 -28.00 2.59 8.75
C LYS A 484 -28.59 2.80 7.34
N GLU A 485 -29.49 3.79 7.17
CA GLU A 485 -30.17 4.07 5.89
C GLU A 485 -29.26 4.68 4.83
N TRP A 486 -28.26 3.94 4.43
CA TRP A 486 -27.40 4.31 3.33
C TRP A 486 -28.16 3.87 2.09
N GLY A 487 -28.15 4.69 1.03
CA GLY A 487 -28.69 4.31 -0.27
C GLY A 487 -27.93 3.06 -0.75
N ASP A 488 -28.44 1.89 -0.38
CA ASP A 488 -27.69 0.67 -0.42
C ASP A 488 -27.84 0.03 -1.81
N GLY A 489 -26.71 -0.23 -2.46
CA GLY A 489 -26.66 -0.96 -3.74
C GLY A 489 -27.30 -2.35 -3.63
N LEU A 490 -27.26 -2.98 -2.44
CA LEU A 490 -27.90 -4.28 -2.16
C LEU A 490 -29.41 -4.16 -1.93
N ARG A 491 -29.93 -3.10 -1.31
CA ARG A 491 -31.37 -2.76 -1.38
C ARG A 491 -31.82 -2.59 -2.82
N GLY A 492 -30.98 -1.98 -3.66
CA GLY A 492 -31.15 -1.92 -5.10
C GLY A 492 -31.33 -3.30 -5.74
N LEU A 493 -30.57 -4.31 -5.30
CA LEU A 493 -30.72 -5.69 -5.73
C LEU A 493 -32.04 -6.30 -5.25
N LYS A 494 -32.42 -6.10 -3.99
CA LYS A 494 -33.72 -6.57 -3.46
C LYS A 494 -34.88 -5.96 -4.24
N LEU A 495 -34.80 -4.66 -4.56
CA LEU A 495 -35.84 -3.95 -5.32
C LEU A 495 -35.86 -4.35 -6.80
N SER A 496 -34.70 -4.58 -7.41
CA SER A 496 -34.60 -5.11 -8.78
C SER A 496 -35.13 -6.56 -8.86
N ALA A 497 -34.79 -7.41 -7.90
CA ALA A 497 -35.32 -8.76 -7.77
C ALA A 497 -36.84 -8.75 -7.55
N ALA A 498 -37.35 -7.86 -6.67
CA ALA A 498 -38.78 -7.68 -6.45
C ALA A 498 -39.48 -7.18 -7.72
N ARG A 499 -38.91 -6.20 -8.43
CA ARG A 499 -39.46 -5.72 -9.71
C ARG A 499 -39.48 -6.82 -10.77
N PHE A 500 -38.39 -7.57 -10.93
CA PHE A 500 -38.32 -8.67 -11.88
C PHE A 500 -39.31 -9.78 -11.54
N ALA A 501 -39.44 -10.11 -10.25
CA ALA A 501 -40.47 -11.02 -9.77
C ALA A 501 -41.88 -10.50 -10.10
N LEU A 502 -42.18 -9.22 -9.83
CA LEU A 502 -43.48 -8.60 -10.13
C LEU A 502 -43.80 -8.53 -11.63
N LEU A 503 -42.81 -8.25 -12.49
CA LEU A 503 -43.00 -8.24 -13.94
C LEU A 503 -43.24 -9.66 -14.51
N ASN A 504 -42.59 -10.67 -13.91
CA ASN A 504 -42.80 -12.07 -14.28
C ASN A 504 -44.07 -12.66 -13.68
N VAL A 505 -44.68 -11.99 -12.69
CA VAL A 505 -46.07 -12.21 -12.26
C VAL A 505 -46.98 -11.58 -13.32
N GLU A 506 -46.88 -12.09 -14.54
CA GLU A 506 -47.78 -11.76 -15.63
C GLU A 506 -49.13 -12.46 -15.38
N ASN A 507 -50.23 -11.82 -15.79
CA ASN A 507 -51.63 -12.24 -15.63
C ASN A 507 -51.92 -13.59 -16.32
N ARG A 508 -51.34 -14.69 -15.83
CA ARG A 508 -51.82 -16.03 -16.19
C ARG A 508 -53.23 -16.16 -15.60
N PRO A 509 -54.21 -16.64 -16.38
CA PRO A 509 -55.56 -16.85 -15.86
C PRO A 509 -55.47 -17.74 -14.62
N GLN A 510 -56.01 -17.25 -13.51
CA GLN A 510 -55.98 -17.99 -12.24
C GLN A 510 -56.77 -19.29 -12.43
N HIS A 511 -56.07 -20.42 -12.49
CA HIS A 511 -56.70 -21.72 -12.55
C HIS A 511 -57.33 -22.05 -11.19
N THR A 512 -58.54 -22.61 -11.17
CA THR A 512 -59.31 -22.91 -9.93
C THR A 512 -58.52 -23.75 -8.92
N LYS A 513 -57.67 -24.67 -9.40
CA LYS A 513 -56.74 -25.47 -8.56
C LYS A 513 -55.61 -24.69 -7.87
N ASN A 514 -55.28 -23.48 -8.35
CA ASN A 514 -54.19 -22.65 -7.84
C ASN A 514 -54.69 -21.38 -7.13
N TRP A 515 -55.97 -21.32 -6.76
CA TRP A 515 -56.50 -20.19 -6.01
C TRP A 515 -55.79 -20.08 -4.65
N ARG A 516 -55.24 -18.89 -4.39
CA ARG A 516 -54.61 -18.55 -3.11
C ARG A 516 -55.20 -17.23 -2.63
N PRO A 517 -55.81 -17.16 -1.43
CA PRO A 517 -56.43 -15.94 -0.95
C PRO A 517 -55.35 -14.88 -0.73
N GLN A 518 -55.48 -13.72 -1.39
CA GLN A 518 -54.72 -12.51 -1.06
C GLN A 518 -55.66 -11.64 -0.24
N LEU A 519 -55.28 -11.34 0.99
CA LEU A 519 -56.19 -10.69 1.95
C LEU A 519 -55.91 -9.20 1.98
N LEU A 520 -56.97 -8.40 1.79
CA LEU A 520 -56.99 -6.98 2.14
C LEU A 520 -57.74 -6.86 3.47
N VAL A 521 -57.02 -6.52 4.52
CA VAL A 521 -57.54 -6.39 5.89
C VAL A 521 -57.77 -4.91 6.16
N ILE A 522 -59.02 -4.55 6.41
CA ILE A 522 -59.37 -3.19 6.82
C ILE A 522 -59.24 -3.13 8.33
N ALA A 523 -58.24 -2.39 8.83
CA ALA A 523 -57.96 -2.27 10.25
C ALA A 523 -59.03 -1.38 10.91
N PRO A 524 -59.76 -1.89 11.92
CA PRO A 524 -60.71 -1.10 12.70
C PRO A 524 -59.98 -0.09 13.60
N ASP A 525 -60.66 0.98 14.00
CA ASP A 525 -60.07 2.03 14.85
C ASP A 525 -59.84 1.59 16.30
N SER A 526 -60.53 0.55 16.78
CA SER A 526 -60.37 0.06 18.15
C SER A 526 -59.19 -0.92 18.25
N LYS A 527 -58.25 -0.62 19.15
CA LYS A 527 -57.00 -1.38 19.34
C LYS A 527 -57.20 -2.88 19.66
N GLU A 528 -58.23 -3.21 20.44
CA GLU A 528 -58.52 -4.61 20.81
C GLU A 528 -58.99 -5.44 19.61
N SER A 529 -59.83 -4.85 18.74
CA SER A 529 -60.31 -5.51 17.54
C SER A 529 -59.24 -5.58 16.44
N GLU A 530 -58.36 -4.56 16.36
CA GLU A 530 -57.18 -4.56 15.49
C GLU A 530 -56.24 -5.73 15.81
N ASN A 531 -55.95 -5.97 17.09
CA ASN A 531 -55.09 -7.08 17.53
C ASN A 531 -55.69 -8.45 17.25
N GLY A 532 -56.98 -8.65 17.57
CA GLY A 532 -57.68 -9.91 17.32
C GLY A 532 -57.75 -10.25 15.82
N LEU A 533 -58.00 -9.25 14.98
CA LEU A 533 -58.06 -9.40 13.53
C LEU A 533 -56.70 -9.75 12.93
N PHE A 534 -55.62 -9.11 13.38
CA PHE A 534 -54.26 -9.41 12.91
C PHE A 534 -53.82 -10.82 13.31
N ALA A 535 -54.13 -11.26 14.54
CA ALA A 535 -53.86 -12.62 14.98
C ALA A 535 -54.63 -13.66 14.13
N PHE A 536 -55.91 -13.41 13.84
CA PHE A 536 -56.72 -14.27 12.97
C PHE A 536 -56.17 -14.35 11.55
N VAL A 537 -55.77 -13.21 10.97
CA VAL A 537 -55.21 -13.15 9.61
C VAL A 537 -53.84 -13.85 9.55
N SER A 538 -53.00 -13.68 10.58
CA SER A 538 -51.71 -14.38 10.69
C SER A 538 -51.93 -15.90 10.72
N GLN A 539 -52.87 -16.39 11.55
CA GLN A 539 -53.23 -17.80 11.63
C GLN A 539 -53.79 -18.34 10.30
N LEU A 540 -54.68 -17.59 9.64
CA LEU A 540 -55.31 -18.00 8.38
C LEU A 540 -54.28 -18.16 7.25
N LYS A 541 -53.21 -17.36 7.26
CA LYS A 541 -52.18 -17.36 6.21
C LYS A 541 -50.91 -18.12 6.58
N ALA A 542 -50.70 -18.41 7.86
CA ALA A 542 -49.51 -19.09 8.40
C ALA A 542 -48.20 -18.53 7.82
N GLY A 543 -48.11 -17.19 7.69
CA GLY A 543 -46.94 -16.49 7.15
C GLY A 543 -46.72 -16.61 5.63
N LYS A 544 -47.69 -17.12 4.86
CA LYS A 544 -47.55 -17.37 3.41
C LYS A 544 -48.46 -16.51 2.55
N GLY A 545 -47.88 -15.91 1.51
CA GLY A 545 -48.57 -15.11 0.50
C GLY A 545 -48.74 -13.64 0.90
N LEU A 546 -49.42 -12.86 0.06
CA LEU A 546 -49.59 -11.42 0.26
C LEU A 546 -50.76 -11.12 1.21
N ILE A 547 -50.52 -10.20 2.15
CA ILE A 547 -51.51 -9.59 3.04
C ILE A 547 -51.31 -8.07 2.95
N LEU A 548 -52.38 -7.34 2.69
CA LEU A 548 -52.40 -5.89 2.66
C LEU A 548 -53.27 -5.41 3.82
N ILE A 549 -52.73 -4.53 4.66
CA ILE A 549 -53.50 -3.93 5.75
C ILE A 549 -53.74 -2.47 5.40
N ALA A 550 -55.01 -2.07 5.38
CA ALA A 550 -55.43 -0.72 5.11
C ALA A 550 -56.10 -0.13 6.35
N LYS A 551 -55.62 1.03 6.79
CA LYS A 551 -56.23 1.81 7.87
C LYS A 551 -56.60 3.18 7.31
N CYS A 552 -57.85 3.59 7.53
CA CYS A 552 -58.31 4.91 7.12
C CYS A 552 -58.29 5.83 8.36
N ILE A 553 -57.71 7.01 8.23
CA ILE A 553 -57.75 8.04 9.28
C ILE A 553 -58.52 9.21 8.68
N GLU A 554 -59.67 9.52 9.28
CA GLU A 554 -60.51 10.62 8.81
C GLU A 554 -59.87 11.97 9.17
N GLY A 555 -59.66 12.83 8.17
CA GLY A 555 -59.09 14.16 8.38
C GLY A 555 -58.41 14.76 7.16
N ASN A 556 -57.87 15.97 7.31
CA ASN A 556 -57.06 16.63 6.28
C ASN A 556 -55.60 16.19 6.37
N PHE A 557 -55.08 15.58 5.30
CA PHE A 557 -53.72 15.03 5.23
C PHE A 557 -52.62 16.02 5.65
N ILE A 558 -52.74 17.30 5.26
CA ILE A 558 -51.71 18.32 5.54
C ILE A 558 -51.52 18.53 7.06
N LYS A 559 -52.59 18.38 7.84
CA LYS A 559 -52.57 18.57 9.30
C LYS A 559 -52.26 17.30 10.08
N HIS A 560 -52.45 16.14 9.45
CA HIS A 560 -52.37 14.83 10.12
C HIS A 560 -51.27 13.91 9.55
N ALA A 561 -50.34 14.43 8.73
CA ALA A 561 -49.26 13.64 8.15
C ALA A 561 -48.44 12.89 9.23
N ASP A 562 -48.04 13.58 10.30
CA ASP A 562 -47.29 12.98 11.41
C ASP A 562 -48.11 11.93 12.18
N ALA A 563 -49.43 12.14 12.29
CA ALA A 563 -50.36 11.21 12.92
C ALA A 563 -50.54 9.93 12.09
N VAL A 564 -50.53 10.04 10.75
CA VAL A 564 -50.58 8.90 9.83
C VAL A 564 -49.29 8.07 9.92
N GLU A 565 -48.13 8.73 9.97
CA GLU A 565 -46.84 8.04 10.06
C GLU A 565 -46.66 7.31 11.40
N THR A 566 -47.05 7.96 12.51
CA THR A 566 -47.05 7.32 13.84
C THR A 566 -48.02 6.14 13.90
N ALA A 567 -49.25 6.28 13.39
CA ALA A 567 -50.21 5.17 13.32
C ALA A 567 -49.67 4.00 12.48
N ARG A 568 -49.04 4.30 11.33
CA ARG A 568 -48.40 3.28 10.47
C ARG A 568 -47.30 2.52 11.22
N ASN A 569 -46.43 3.23 11.96
CA ASN A 569 -45.35 2.60 12.71
C ASN A 569 -45.88 1.69 13.84
N VAL A 570 -46.95 2.11 14.52
CA VAL A 570 -47.61 1.29 15.56
C VAL A 570 -48.17 -0.01 14.97
N SER A 571 -48.95 0.07 13.88
CA SER A 571 -49.50 -1.13 13.23
C SER A 571 -48.40 -2.02 12.63
N CYS A 572 -47.32 -1.44 12.10
CA CYS A 572 -46.14 -2.20 11.63
C CYS A 572 -45.43 -2.97 12.75
N ASN A 573 -45.29 -2.37 13.93
CA ASN A 573 -44.68 -3.05 15.07
C ASN A 573 -45.56 -4.21 15.54
N LEU A 574 -46.88 -4.02 15.62
CA LEU A 574 -47.84 -5.08 15.92
C LEU A 574 -47.71 -6.28 14.97
N MET A 575 -47.55 -6.03 13.66
CA MET A 575 -47.35 -7.09 12.65
C MET A 575 -46.08 -7.91 12.84
N LYS A 576 -44.99 -7.34 13.39
CA LYS A 576 -43.73 -8.09 13.58
C LYS A 576 -43.81 -9.13 14.69
N PHE A 577 -44.75 -8.98 15.63
CA PHE A 577 -44.92 -9.84 16.81
C PHE A 577 -46.01 -10.91 16.64
N THR A 578 -46.77 -10.88 15.55
CA THR A 578 -47.86 -11.81 15.20
C THR A 578 -47.54 -12.63 13.97
#